data_AF-A0AAV8HVP7-F1
#
_entry.id   AF-A0AAV8HVP7-F1
#
_cell.length_a   1.000
_cell.length_b   1.000
_cell.length_c   1.000
_cell.angle_alpha   90.00
_cell.angle_beta   90.00
_cell.angle_gamma   90.00
#
_symmetry.space_group_name_H-M   'P 1'
#
loop_
_entity.id
_entity.type
_entity.pdbx_description
1 polymer ?
#
loop_
_entity_poly.entity_id
_entity_poly.type
_entity_poly.pdbx_seq_one_letter_code
_entity_poly.pdbx_strand_id
1 'polypeptide(L)'
;MGRIQIGIPLSLSTRKFIARDEWERKLKEVKIRKEDMNRLIMNFLVTEGYVDAAEKFRLESGTEPDIDLATITDRMAVKMAVQSGNVQDAIEKINDLNPEILDTNPELYFHLQQQKLIELIRTGKIEEALEFAQDELAPRGEENPAFLEEIEKTVALLAFDDVKNSPYGGLLDMSQRMKTASEVNAAILTSQSHEKDPKLPSLLKMLIWAQNQLDEKAVYPRINDLSTAKLEDSAV
;
A
#
# COMPACT_ATOMS: atom_id res chain seq x y z
N MET A 1 -25.42 -57.63 25.89
CA MET A 1 -24.65 -56.44 26.31
C MET A 1 -24.65 -55.44 25.17
N GLY A 2 -25.61 -54.51 25.17
CA GLY A 2 -25.69 -53.46 24.16
C GLY A 2 -24.75 -52.31 24.52
N ARG A 3 -23.84 -51.96 23.60
CA ARG A 3 -23.01 -50.75 23.73
C ARG A 3 -23.88 -49.54 23.39
N ILE A 4 -24.15 -48.71 24.40
CA ILE A 4 -24.77 -47.40 24.25
C ILE A 4 -23.69 -46.48 23.70
N GLN A 5 -23.83 -46.06 22.44
CA GLN A 5 -22.97 -45.06 21.84
C GLN A 5 -23.53 -43.69 22.23
N ILE A 6 -22.92 -43.08 23.25
CA ILE A 6 -23.25 -41.75 23.74
C ILE A 6 -22.72 -40.75 22.69
N GLY A 7 -23.61 -40.30 21.81
CA GLY A 7 -23.32 -39.18 20.92
C GLY A 7 -23.17 -37.90 21.74
N ILE A 8 -21.97 -37.33 21.73
CA ILE A 8 -21.71 -35.97 22.20
C ILE A 8 -22.45 -35.03 21.22
N PRO A 9 -23.31 -34.11 21.68
CA PRO A 9 -23.84 -33.10 20.79
C PRO A 9 -22.70 -32.15 20.42
N LEU A 10 -22.27 -32.17 19.17
CA LEU A 10 -21.55 -31.05 18.58
C LEU A 10 -22.45 -29.82 18.75
N SER A 11 -22.03 -28.89 19.60
CA SER A 11 -22.65 -27.56 19.70
C SER A 11 -22.57 -26.91 18.32
N LEU A 12 -23.67 -27.00 17.56
CA LEU A 12 -23.89 -26.15 16.40
C LEU A 12 -23.93 -24.72 16.92
N SER A 13 -22.83 -23.99 16.74
CA SER A 13 -22.80 -22.55 16.97
C SER A 13 -23.84 -21.92 16.05
N THR A 14 -25.04 -21.66 16.56
CA THR A 14 -26.11 -21.04 15.79
C THR A 14 -25.68 -19.59 15.51
N ARG A 15 -25.17 -19.34 14.30
CA ARG A 15 -24.82 -17.98 13.85
C ARG A 15 -26.04 -17.08 14.02
N LYS A 16 -25.85 -15.92 14.64
CA LYS A 16 -26.93 -14.95 14.85
C LYS A 16 -27.38 -14.39 13.50
N PHE A 17 -28.65 -14.52 13.15
CA PHE A 17 -29.20 -13.83 11.98
C PHE A 17 -29.52 -12.37 12.32
N ILE A 18 -29.03 -11.44 11.52
CA ILE A 18 -29.33 -10.01 11.63
C ILE A 18 -29.94 -9.57 10.29
N ALA A 19 -31.22 -9.19 10.33
CA ALA A 19 -31.94 -8.76 9.14
C ALA A 19 -31.44 -7.38 8.65
N ARG A 20 -31.64 -7.09 7.36
CA ARG A 20 -31.15 -5.88 6.71
C ARG A 20 -31.70 -4.60 7.34
N ASP A 21 -32.98 -4.57 7.64
CA ASP A 21 -33.66 -3.46 8.31
C ASP A 21 -33.08 -3.17 9.71
N GLU A 22 -32.80 -4.23 10.49
CA GLU A 22 -32.14 -4.09 11.79
C GLU A 22 -30.72 -3.55 11.63
N TRP A 23 -29.97 -4.05 10.65
CA TRP A 23 -28.60 -3.60 10.36
C TRP A 23 -28.55 -2.12 9.95
N GLU A 24 -29.39 -1.72 8.99
CA GLU A 24 -29.49 -0.33 8.54
C GLU A 24 -29.92 0.62 9.66
N ARG A 25 -30.85 0.18 10.54
CA ARG A 25 -31.23 0.97 11.72
C ARG A 25 -30.03 1.20 12.64
N LYS A 26 -29.26 0.14 12.95
CA LYS A 26 -28.05 0.26 13.77
C LYS A 26 -27.00 1.17 13.14
N LEU A 27 -26.80 1.08 11.82
CA LEU A 27 -25.89 1.98 11.10
C LEU A 27 -26.33 3.45 11.21
N LYS A 28 -27.63 3.74 11.09
CA LYS A 28 -28.17 5.11 11.24
C LYS A 28 -28.02 5.66 12.66
N GLU A 29 -27.96 4.80 13.67
CA GLU A 29 -27.74 5.20 15.06
C GLU A 29 -26.28 5.62 15.34
N VAL A 30 -25.32 5.18 14.50
CA VAL A 30 -23.93 5.60 14.59
C VAL A 30 -23.78 7.04 14.11
N LYS A 31 -23.55 7.95 15.06
CA LYS A 31 -23.32 9.36 14.77
C LYS A 31 -21.85 9.61 14.43
N ILE A 32 -21.59 9.94 13.17
CA ILE A 32 -20.28 10.40 12.71
C ILE A 32 -20.36 11.91 12.51
N ARG A 33 -19.42 12.66 13.10
CA ARG A 33 -19.35 14.11 12.93
C ARG A 33 -18.79 14.43 11.55
N LYS A 34 -19.33 15.46 10.90
CA LYS A 34 -18.87 15.89 9.57
C LYS A 34 -17.40 16.32 9.63
N GLU A 35 -16.99 16.93 10.74
CA GLU A 35 -15.62 17.40 10.98
C GLU A 35 -14.63 16.22 11.00
N ASP A 36 -15.01 15.09 11.58
CA ASP A 36 -14.15 13.90 11.63
C ASP A 36 -14.01 13.26 10.24
N MET A 37 -15.11 13.23 9.46
CA MET A 37 -15.07 12.80 8.06
C MET A 37 -14.19 13.72 7.21
N ASN A 38 -14.31 15.04 7.39
CA ASN A 38 -13.51 16.00 6.64
C ASN A 38 -12.02 15.87 6.98
N ARG A 39 -11.66 15.69 8.25
CA ARG A 39 -10.27 15.43 8.66
C ARG A 39 -9.72 14.14 8.05
N LEU A 40 -10.54 13.10 7.97
CA LEU A 40 -10.15 11.84 7.33
C LEU A 40 -9.85 12.03 5.83
N ILE A 41 -10.71 12.79 5.13
CA ILE A 41 -10.51 13.12 3.71
C ILE A 41 -9.26 14.00 3.55
N MET A 42 -9.10 15.03 4.37
CA MET A 42 -7.94 15.92 4.32
C MET A 42 -6.64 15.14 4.55
N ASN A 43 -6.59 14.28 5.58
CA ASN A 43 -5.45 13.38 5.83
C ASN A 43 -5.13 12.54 4.60
N PHE A 44 -6.13 11.93 3.96
CA PHE A 44 -5.91 11.15 2.74
C PHE A 44 -5.33 12.00 1.59
N LEU A 45 -5.93 13.17 1.32
CA LEU A 45 -5.51 14.03 0.21
C LEU A 45 -4.07 14.51 0.40
N VAL A 46 -3.73 14.94 1.61
CA VAL A 46 -2.41 15.43 1.96
C VAL A 46 -1.41 14.27 1.95
N THR A 47 -1.68 13.15 2.61
CA THR A 47 -0.76 12.00 2.68
C THR A 47 -0.50 11.34 1.32
N GLU A 48 -1.49 11.27 0.43
CA GLU A 48 -1.27 10.78 -0.94
C GLU A 48 -0.66 11.82 -1.88
N GLY A 49 -0.72 13.09 -1.49
CA GLY A 49 -0.13 14.24 -2.17
C GLY A 49 -0.99 14.85 -3.28
N TYR A 50 -2.31 14.73 -3.15
CA TYR A 50 -3.27 15.40 -4.01
C TYR A 50 -3.42 16.90 -3.63
N VAL A 51 -2.37 17.70 -3.88
CA VAL A 51 -2.28 19.11 -3.45
C VAL A 51 -3.47 19.95 -3.92
N ASP A 52 -3.78 19.91 -5.22
CA ASP A 52 -4.89 20.70 -5.79
C ASP A 52 -6.25 20.34 -5.17
N ALA A 53 -6.45 19.06 -4.88
CA ALA A 53 -7.67 18.58 -4.24
C ALA A 53 -7.70 18.97 -2.76
N ALA A 54 -6.58 18.88 -2.05
CA ALA A 54 -6.45 19.30 -0.66
C ALA A 54 -6.76 20.79 -0.52
N GLU A 55 -6.23 21.64 -1.41
CA GLU A 55 -6.46 23.09 -1.36
C GLU A 55 -7.93 23.45 -1.63
N LYS A 56 -8.54 22.86 -2.66
CA LYS A 56 -9.97 23.06 -2.93
C LYS A 56 -10.83 22.56 -1.77
N PHE A 57 -10.49 21.39 -1.22
CA PHE A 57 -11.20 20.82 -0.09
C PHE A 57 -11.07 21.67 1.18
N ARG A 58 -9.90 22.28 1.42
CA ARG A 58 -9.66 23.22 2.52
C ARG A 58 -10.59 24.44 2.40
N LEU A 59 -10.65 25.06 1.22
CA LEU A 59 -11.48 26.23 0.96
C LEU A 59 -12.99 25.95 1.14
N GLU A 60 -13.46 24.78 0.69
CA GLU A 60 -14.88 24.41 0.78
C GLU A 60 -15.29 23.92 2.17
N SER A 61 -14.43 23.16 2.84
CA SER A 61 -14.76 22.49 4.11
C SER A 61 -14.32 23.25 5.35
N GLY A 62 -13.41 24.23 5.21
CA GLY A 62 -12.74 24.91 6.32
C GLY A 62 -11.80 24.01 7.13
N THR A 63 -11.47 22.83 6.63
CA THR A 63 -10.60 21.87 7.31
C THR A 63 -9.17 22.16 6.95
N GLU A 64 -8.35 22.53 7.94
CA GLU A 64 -6.93 22.78 7.73
C GLU A 64 -6.14 21.46 7.62
N PRO A 65 -5.10 21.40 6.76
CA PRO A 65 -4.22 20.25 6.66
C PRO A 65 -3.22 20.20 7.82
N ASP A 66 -2.87 18.99 8.26
CA ASP A 66 -1.86 18.77 9.31
C ASP A 66 -0.42 18.97 8.79
N ILE A 67 -0.23 18.95 7.47
CA ILE A 67 1.05 19.11 6.79
C ILE A 67 0.99 20.38 5.94
N ASP A 68 2.06 21.16 5.95
CA ASP A 68 2.19 22.31 5.06
C ASP A 68 2.07 21.87 3.59
N LEU A 69 1.11 22.44 2.86
CA LEU A 69 0.87 22.11 1.45
C LEU A 69 2.11 22.38 0.57
N ALA A 70 2.99 23.30 0.98
CA ALA A 70 4.23 23.58 0.27
C ALA A 70 5.17 22.37 0.23
N THR A 71 5.31 21.64 1.35
CA THR A 71 6.21 20.47 1.46
C THR A 71 5.69 19.25 0.70
N ILE A 72 4.40 19.23 0.36
CA ILE A 72 3.81 18.18 -0.48
C ILE A 72 4.38 18.24 -1.89
N THR A 73 4.65 19.43 -2.43
CA THR A 73 5.12 19.60 -3.81
C THR A 73 6.44 18.87 -4.04
N ASP A 74 7.42 19.06 -3.15
CA ASP A 74 8.73 18.42 -3.28
C ASP A 74 8.62 16.90 -3.14
N ARG A 75 7.83 16.44 -2.15
CA ARG A 75 7.55 15.01 -1.97
C ARG A 75 6.87 14.39 -3.20
N MET A 76 5.97 15.12 -3.84
CA MET A 76 5.32 14.67 -5.07
C MET A 76 6.26 14.67 -6.27
N ALA A 77 7.20 15.61 -6.35
CA ALA A 77 8.24 15.57 -7.38
C ALA A 77 9.07 14.29 -7.27
N VAL A 78 9.44 13.88 -6.05
CA VAL A 78 10.12 12.59 -5.82
C VAL A 78 9.24 11.40 -6.23
N LYS A 79 7.99 11.35 -5.73
CA LYS A 79 7.05 10.25 -6.04
C LYS A 79 6.85 10.10 -7.55
N MET A 80 6.70 11.21 -8.27
CA MET A 80 6.55 11.24 -9.73
C MET A 80 7.81 10.77 -10.46
N ALA A 81 9.00 11.15 -10.00
CA ALA A 81 10.26 10.69 -10.60
C ALA A 81 10.39 9.15 -10.52
N VAL A 82 10.00 8.53 -9.40
CA VAL A 82 9.97 7.06 -9.29
C VAL A 82 8.92 6.45 -10.23
N GLN A 83 7.70 7.01 -10.25
CA GLN A 83 6.60 6.51 -11.11
C GLN A 83 6.91 6.62 -12.61
N SER A 84 7.66 7.64 -13.02
CA SER A 84 8.10 7.81 -14.41
C SER A 84 9.29 6.90 -14.77
N GLY A 85 9.91 6.23 -13.80
CA GLY A 85 11.10 5.41 -13.99
C GLY A 85 12.42 6.20 -13.94
N ASN A 86 12.39 7.48 -13.55
CA ASN A 86 13.58 8.31 -13.37
C ASN A 86 14.13 8.15 -11.95
N VAL A 87 14.58 6.94 -11.61
CA VAL A 87 15.01 6.60 -10.25
C VAL A 87 16.22 7.41 -9.78
N GLN A 88 17.14 7.74 -10.69
CA GLN A 88 18.31 8.55 -10.37
C GLN A 88 17.91 9.98 -9.91
N ASP A 89 17.00 10.62 -10.63
CA ASP A 89 16.44 11.93 -10.26
C ASP A 89 15.68 11.84 -8.93
N ALA A 90 14.98 10.73 -8.69
CA ALA A 90 14.33 10.52 -7.39
C ALA A 90 15.34 10.45 -6.23
N ILE A 91 16.46 9.73 -6.39
CA ILE A 91 17.52 9.65 -5.36
C ILE A 91 18.13 11.02 -5.07
N GLU A 92 18.45 11.79 -6.12
CA GLU A 92 18.98 13.15 -5.99
C GLU A 92 18.02 14.04 -5.22
N LYS A 93 16.74 14.05 -5.61
CA LYS A 93 15.71 14.82 -4.90
C LYS A 93 15.48 14.38 -3.45
N ILE A 94 15.60 13.09 -3.14
CA ILE A 94 15.51 12.60 -1.75
C ILE A 94 16.66 13.18 -0.94
N ASN A 95 17.88 13.13 -1.46
CA ASN A 95 19.06 13.65 -0.77
C ASN A 95 19.01 15.18 -0.61
N ASP A 96 18.49 15.91 -1.60
CA ASP A 96 18.26 17.35 -1.51
C ASP A 96 17.22 17.70 -0.44
N LEU A 97 16.18 16.86 -0.28
CA LEU A 97 15.15 17.05 0.74
C LEU A 97 15.67 16.73 2.14
N ASN A 98 16.31 15.58 2.29
CA ASN A 98 16.95 15.15 3.52
C ASN A 98 17.94 14.00 3.23
N PRO A 99 19.26 14.25 3.35
CA PRO A 99 20.28 13.23 3.05
C PRO A 99 20.23 12.03 4.00
N GLU A 100 19.68 12.19 5.22
CA GLU A 100 19.62 11.11 6.20
C GLU A 100 18.58 10.02 5.84
N ILE A 101 17.64 10.29 4.92
CA ILE A 101 16.55 9.34 4.60
C ILE A 101 17.11 8.02 4.07
N LEU A 102 18.07 8.07 3.14
CA LEU A 102 18.64 6.87 2.53
C LEU A 102 19.71 6.24 3.43
N ASP A 103 20.46 7.06 4.18
CA ASP A 103 21.48 6.60 5.13
C ASP A 103 20.88 5.80 6.28
N THR A 104 19.71 6.21 6.77
CA THR A 104 19.01 5.57 7.90
C THR A 104 18.05 4.45 7.47
N ASN A 105 17.84 4.26 6.16
CA ASN A 105 16.96 3.25 5.61
C ASN A 105 17.60 2.45 4.46
N PRO A 106 18.49 1.50 4.78
CA PRO A 106 19.17 0.66 3.77
C PRO A 106 18.22 -0.16 2.90
N GLU A 107 17.06 -0.55 3.43
CA GLU A 107 16.03 -1.30 2.69
C GLU A 107 15.40 -0.44 1.59
N LEU A 108 15.03 0.80 1.89
CA LEU A 108 14.54 1.74 0.88
C LEU A 108 15.57 2.01 -0.20
N TYR A 109 16.83 2.21 0.20
CA TYR A 109 17.92 2.44 -0.74
C TYR A 109 18.11 1.22 -1.66
N PHE A 110 18.06 0.00 -1.11
CA PHE A 110 18.07 -1.23 -1.89
C PHE A 110 16.91 -1.28 -2.90
N HIS A 111 15.66 -1.03 -2.48
CA HIS A 111 14.51 -1.06 -3.39
C HIS A 111 14.60 -0.01 -4.50
N LEU A 112 15.18 1.17 -4.24
CA LEU A 112 15.46 2.16 -5.28
C LEU A 112 16.49 1.62 -6.28
N GLN A 113 17.60 1.05 -5.83
CA GLN A 113 18.61 0.49 -6.74
C GLN A 113 18.08 -0.72 -7.51
N GLN A 114 17.28 -1.58 -6.90
CA GLN A 114 16.56 -2.65 -7.59
C GLN A 114 15.62 -2.08 -8.66
N GLN A 115 14.85 -1.02 -8.34
CA GLN A 115 14.00 -0.37 -9.33
C GLN A 115 14.82 0.20 -10.50
N LYS A 116 15.99 0.80 -10.24
CA LYS A 116 16.90 1.29 -11.28
C LYS A 116 17.37 0.17 -12.20
N LEU A 117 17.72 -1.00 -11.66
CA LEU A 117 18.05 -2.18 -12.47
C LEU A 117 16.87 -2.61 -13.35
N ILE A 118 15.65 -2.66 -12.79
CA ILE A 118 14.43 -2.98 -13.53
C ILE A 118 14.22 -1.98 -14.69
N GLU A 119 14.51 -0.69 -14.51
CA GLU A 119 14.43 0.31 -15.58
C GLU A 119 15.48 0.08 -16.69
N LEU A 120 16.71 -0.29 -16.33
CA LEU A 120 17.75 -0.64 -17.31
C LEU A 120 17.34 -1.86 -18.14
N ILE A 121 16.80 -2.89 -17.49
CA ILE A 121 16.25 -4.08 -18.16
C ILE A 121 15.09 -3.70 -19.08
N ARG A 122 14.15 -2.88 -18.59
CA ARG A 122 12.96 -2.45 -19.35
C ARG A 122 13.35 -1.68 -20.63
N THR A 123 14.43 -0.92 -20.58
CA THR A 123 14.94 -0.14 -21.73
C THR A 123 15.88 -0.92 -22.65
N GLY A 124 16.17 -2.18 -22.33
CA GLY A 124 17.03 -3.06 -23.14
C GLY A 124 18.52 -2.79 -22.99
N LYS A 125 18.93 -2.04 -21.96
CA LYS A 125 20.32 -1.71 -21.67
C LYS A 125 21.00 -2.84 -20.87
N ILE A 126 21.15 -4.00 -21.49
CA ILE A 126 21.57 -5.24 -20.82
C ILE A 126 23.00 -5.15 -20.25
N GLU A 127 23.94 -4.54 -20.98
CA GLU A 127 25.32 -4.37 -20.52
C GLU A 127 25.39 -3.47 -19.27
N GLU A 128 24.75 -2.30 -19.33
CA GLU A 128 24.65 -1.37 -18.19
C GLU A 128 23.94 -2.03 -16.99
N ALA A 129 22.88 -2.81 -17.25
CA ALA A 129 22.15 -3.54 -16.21
C ALA A 129 23.03 -4.59 -15.51
N LEU A 130 23.86 -5.31 -16.27
CA LEU A 130 24.75 -6.34 -15.72
C LEU A 130 25.87 -5.72 -14.88
N GLU A 131 26.52 -4.68 -15.39
CA GLU A 131 27.55 -3.93 -14.65
C GLU A 131 26.96 -3.36 -13.35
N PHE A 132 25.81 -2.71 -13.45
CA PHE A 132 25.11 -2.16 -12.28
C PHE A 132 24.73 -3.23 -11.25
N ALA A 133 24.23 -4.40 -11.68
CA ALA A 133 23.89 -5.49 -10.77
C ALA A 133 25.13 -6.01 -10.00
N GLN A 134 26.29 -6.08 -10.67
CA GLN A 134 27.55 -6.53 -10.06
C GLN A 134 28.10 -5.51 -9.06
N ASP A 135 28.11 -4.23 -9.43
CA ASP A 135 28.74 -3.19 -8.62
C ASP A 135 27.88 -2.75 -7.44
N GLU A 136 26.55 -2.67 -7.61
CA GLU A 136 25.65 -2.04 -6.63
C GLU A 136 24.78 -3.03 -5.85
N LEU A 137 24.33 -4.12 -6.47
CA LEU A 137 23.39 -5.06 -5.84
C LEU A 137 24.09 -6.27 -5.23
N ALA A 138 25.11 -6.84 -5.90
CA ALA A 138 25.79 -8.02 -5.39
C ALA A 138 26.38 -7.83 -3.97
N PRO A 139 27.07 -6.72 -3.64
CA PRO A 139 27.57 -6.49 -2.28
C PRO A 139 26.44 -6.48 -1.23
N ARG A 140 25.27 -5.92 -1.57
CA ARG A 140 24.12 -5.88 -0.65
C ARG A 140 23.47 -7.24 -0.44
N GLY A 141 23.50 -8.11 -1.45
CA GLY A 141 23.06 -9.50 -1.32
C GLY A 141 23.96 -10.33 -0.40
N GLU A 142 25.27 -10.03 -0.39
CA GLU A 142 26.23 -10.67 0.53
C GLU A 142 26.03 -10.21 1.98
N GLU A 143 25.72 -8.92 2.19
CA GLU A 143 25.48 -8.34 3.51
C GLU A 143 24.14 -8.77 4.11
N ASN A 144 23.09 -8.93 3.29
CA ASN A 144 21.76 -9.26 3.75
C ASN A 144 21.10 -10.35 2.88
N PRO A 145 20.99 -11.60 3.40
CA PRO A 145 20.35 -12.71 2.69
C PRO A 145 18.89 -12.46 2.30
N ALA A 146 18.18 -11.55 2.97
CA ALA A 146 16.81 -11.21 2.61
C ALA A 146 16.73 -10.52 1.23
N PHE A 147 17.77 -9.78 0.85
CA PHE A 147 17.83 -9.11 -0.46
C PHE A 147 18.25 -10.07 -1.58
N LEU A 148 18.93 -11.17 -1.26
CA LEU A 148 19.43 -12.12 -2.25
C LEU A 148 18.29 -12.71 -3.11
N GLU A 149 17.19 -13.13 -2.49
CA GLU A 149 16.04 -13.67 -3.22
C GLU A 149 15.47 -12.63 -4.21
N GLU A 150 15.43 -11.36 -3.82
CA GLU A 150 14.94 -10.27 -4.65
C GLU A 150 15.90 -9.90 -5.79
N ILE A 151 17.21 -9.95 -5.53
CA ILE A 151 18.26 -9.76 -6.53
C ILE A 151 18.19 -10.89 -7.56
N GLU A 152 18.10 -12.14 -7.12
CA GLU A 152 18.02 -13.31 -7.99
C GLU A 152 16.83 -13.21 -8.95
N LYS A 153 15.64 -12.84 -8.46
CA LYS A 153 14.45 -12.63 -9.30
C LYS A 153 14.66 -11.53 -10.33
N THR A 154 15.30 -10.43 -9.93
CA THR A 154 15.53 -9.27 -10.81
C THR A 154 16.58 -9.57 -11.87
N VAL A 155 17.69 -10.20 -11.48
CA VAL A 155 18.78 -10.58 -12.40
C VAL A 155 18.35 -11.72 -13.32
N ALA A 156 17.48 -12.63 -12.87
CA ALA A 156 16.93 -13.68 -13.71
C ALA A 156 16.21 -13.12 -14.95
N LEU A 157 15.64 -11.91 -14.88
CA LEU A 157 15.04 -11.24 -16.04
C LEU A 157 16.04 -11.06 -17.21
N LEU A 158 17.33 -10.89 -16.91
CA LEU A 158 18.39 -10.75 -17.93
C LEU A 158 18.63 -12.06 -18.71
N ALA A 159 18.22 -13.20 -18.17
CA ALA A 159 18.40 -14.52 -18.79
C ALA A 159 17.28 -14.89 -19.79
N PHE A 160 16.21 -14.09 -19.89
CA PHE A 160 15.08 -14.35 -20.77
C PHE A 160 15.10 -13.43 -21.99
N ASP A 161 14.95 -14.00 -23.18
CA ASP A 161 14.78 -13.23 -24.43
C ASP A 161 13.48 -12.42 -24.41
N ASP A 162 12.40 -12.99 -23.85
CA ASP A 162 11.13 -12.31 -23.62
C ASP A 162 10.91 -12.08 -22.12
N VAL A 163 11.36 -10.92 -21.66
CA VAL A 163 11.33 -10.54 -20.25
C VAL A 163 9.90 -10.45 -19.70
N LYS A 164 8.92 -10.06 -20.52
CA LYS A 164 7.52 -9.88 -20.09
C LYS A 164 6.82 -11.21 -19.84
N ASN A 165 7.15 -12.23 -20.62
CA ASN A 165 6.62 -13.58 -20.45
C ASN A 165 7.45 -14.44 -19.48
N SER A 166 8.43 -13.86 -18.79
CA SER A 166 9.19 -14.55 -17.75
C SER A 166 8.36 -14.76 -16.48
N PRO A 167 8.74 -15.72 -15.61
CA PRO A 167 8.10 -15.91 -14.30
C PRO A 167 8.09 -14.66 -13.41
N TYR A 168 8.99 -13.71 -13.67
CA TYR A 168 9.16 -12.47 -12.92
C TYR A 168 8.76 -11.23 -13.72
N GLY A 169 8.05 -11.40 -14.85
CA GLY A 169 7.63 -10.30 -15.72
C GLY A 169 6.81 -9.22 -14.99
N GLY A 170 6.10 -9.58 -13.91
CA GLY A 170 5.38 -8.64 -13.06
C GLY A 170 6.26 -7.58 -12.39
N LEU A 171 7.57 -7.79 -12.25
CA LEU A 171 8.51 -6.76 -11.79
C LEU A 171 8.61 -5.59 -12.78
N LEU A 172 8.30 -5.81 -14.06
CA LEU A 172 8.26 -4.78 -15.09
C LEU A 172 6.93 -4.00 -15.10
N ASP A 173 5.95 -4.37 -14.29
CA ASP A 173 4.66 -3.70 -14.25
C ASP A 173 4.74 -2.34 -13.56
N MET A 174 3.77 -1.47 -13.88
CA MET A 174 3.62 -0.19 -13.21
C MET A 174 3.39 -0.36 -11.69
N SER A 175 2.79 -1.48 -11.27
CA SER A 175 2.56 -1.79 -9.85
C SER A 175 3.86 -1.80 -9.03
N GLN A 176 4.97 -2.29 -9.61
CA GLN A 176 6.27 -2.30 -8.94
C GLN A 176 6.78 -0.86 -8.73
N ARG A 177 6.70 0.01 -9.74
CA ARG A 177 7.02 1.44 -9.58
C ARG A 177 6.16 2.11 -8.52
N MET A 178 4.86 1.79 -8.50
CA MET A 178 3.91 2.33 -7.51
C MET A 178 4.27 1.89 -6.08
N LYS A 179 4.73 0.64 -5.90
CA LYS A 179 5.22 0.14 -4.61
C LYS A 179 6.43 0.96 -4.13
N THR A 180 7.49 1.03 -4.93
CA THR A 180 8.70 1.79 -4.56
C THR A 180 8.40 3.27 -4.33
N ALA A 181 7.55 3.89 -5.17
CA ALA A 181 7.14 5.29 -4.99
C ALA A 181 6.37 5.51 -3.67
N SER A 182 5.58 4.53 -3.23
CA SER A 182 4.85 4.58 -1.96
C SER A 182 5.79 4.45 -0.75
N GLU A 183 6.81 3.59 -0.84
CA GLU A 183 7.83 3.43 0.20
C GLU A 183 8.66 4.70 0.37
N VAL A 184 9.10 5.31 -0.75
CA VAL A 184 9.79 6.60 -0.74
C VAL A 184 8.91 7.69 -0.12
N ASN A 185 7.64 7.76 -0.51
CA ASN A 185 6.69 8.71 0.05
C ASN A 185 6.53 8.56 1.56
N ALA A 186 6.40 7.32 2.04
CA ALA A 186 6.29 6.98 3.46
C ALA A 186 7.55 7.37 4.25
N ALA A 187 8.74 7.16 3.67
CA ALA A 187 10.01 7.51 4.30
C ALA A 187 10.20 9.03 4.43
N ILE A 188 9.84 9.80 3.39
CA ILE A 188 9.87 11.27 3.44
C ILE A 188 8.92 11.77 4.54
N LEU A 189 7.68 11.27 4.60
CA LEU A 189 6.72 11.62 5.65
C LEU A 189 7.25 11.30 7.05
N THR A 190 7.83 10.11 7.22
CA THR A 190 8.42 9.68 8.50
C THR A 190 9.57 10.60 8.93
N SER A 191 10.44 11.00 8.00
CA SER A 191 11.56 11.91 8.27
C SER A 191 11.08 13.31 8.72
N GLN A 192 9.89 13.71 8.27
CA GLN A 192 9.23 14.96 8.65
C GLN A 192 8.33 14.81 9.89
N SER A 193 8.39 13.67 10.59
CA SER A 193 7.53 13.34 11.75
C SER A 193 6.02 13.32 11.42
N HIS A 194 5.66 13.08 10.17
CA HIS A 194 4.28 12.94 9.73
C HIS A 194 3.86 11.46 9.68
N GLU A 195 2.54 11.23 9.74
CA GLU A 195 1.98 9.90 9.54
C GLU A 195 2.26 9.41 8.10
N LYS A 196 2.87 8.23 8.00
CA LYS A 196 3.28 7.62 6.73
C LYS A 196 2.13 7.09 5.87
N ASP A 197 1.07 6.60 6.50
CA ASP A 197 -0.04 5.91 5.85
C ASP A 197 -1.33 6.71 6.03
N PRO A 198 -2.14 6.89 4.97
CA PRO A 198 -3.43 7.55 5.12
C PRO A 198 -4.38 6.69 5.96
N LYS A 199 -5.18 7.35 6.80
CA LYS A 199 -6.13 6.67 7.72
C LYS A 199 -7.26 5.97 6.97
N LEU A 200 -7.68 6.48 5.82
CA LEU A 200 -8.84 5.97 5.09
C LEU A 200 -8.64 4.51 4.60
N PRO A 201 -7.56 4.15 3.88
CA PRO A 201 -7.29 2.74 3.54
C PRO A 201 -7.21 1.82 4.76
N SER A 202 -6.64 2.28 5.87
CA SER A 202 -6.57 1.51 7.11
C SER A 202 -7.95 1.22 7.70
N LEU A 203 -8.86 2.20 7.68
CA LEU A 203 -10.26 1.99 8.08
C LEU A 203 -11.01 1.03 7.14
N LEU A 204 -10.76 1.09 5.82
CA LEU A 204 -11.34 0.16 4.86
C LEU A 204 -10.84 -1.27 5.07
N LYS A 205 -9.54 -1.46 5.35
CA LYS A 205 -8.98 -2.76 5.73
C LYS A 205 -9.59 -3.26 7.03
N MET A 206 -9.79 -2.37 8.02
CA MET A 206 -10.42 -2.71 9.29
C MET A 206 -11.89 -3.11 9.11
N LEU A 207 -12.63 -2.48 8.19
CA LEU A 207 -13.99 -2.91 7.82
C LEU A 207 -13.98 -4.34 7.28
N ILE A 208 -13.12 -4.65 6.31
CA ILE A 208 -13.02 -6.01 5.75
C ILE A 208 -12.67 -7.01 6.85
N TRP A 209 -11.70 -6.69 7.69
CA TRP A 209 -11.31 -7.53 8.82
C TRP A 209 -12.48 -7.75 9.79
N ALA A 210 -13.20 -6.69 10.17
CA ALA A 210 -14.33 -6.78 11.07
C ALA A 210 -15.47 -7.63 10.50
N GLN A 211 -15.73 -7.54 9.19
CA GLN A 211 -16.69 -8.41 8.50
C GLN A 211 -16.24 -9.87 8.55
N ASN A 212 -14.98 -10.18 8.25
CA ASN A 212 -14.46 -11.55 8.34
C ASN A 212 -14.57 -12.12 9.77
N GLN A 213 -14.34 -11.31 10.80
CA GLN A 213 -14.53 -11.73 12.19
C GLN A 213 -16.02 -11.94 12.56
N LEU A 214 -16.93 -11.23 11.89
CA LEU A 214 -18.36 -11.33 12.11
C LEU A 214 -18.98 -12.55 11.39
N ASP A 215 -18.39 -13.00 10.27
CA ASP A 215 -18.84 -14.16 9.49
C ASP A 215 -18.90 -15.46 10.33
N GLU A 216 -18.02 -15.60 11.33
CA GLU A 216 -18.01 -16.73 12.28
C GLU A 216 -19.19 -16.69 13.26
N LYS A 217 -19.78 -15.51 13.49
CA LYS A 217 -20.71 -15.24 14.60
C LYS A 217 -22.12 -14.90 14.12
N ALA A 218 -22.26 -14.35 12.92
CA ALA A 218 -23.53 -13.85 12.42
C ALA A 218 -23.68 -13.99 10.89
N VAL A 219 -24.93 -14.04 10.45
CA VAL A 219 -25.34 -13.84 9.06
C VAL A 219 -25.96 -12.44 9.00
N TYR A 220 -25.39 -11.57 8.18
CA TYR A 220 -25.71 -10.14 8.13
C TYR A 220 -25.48 -9.58 6.70
N PRO A 221 -26.01 -8.39 6.37
CA PRO A 221 -25.70 -7.72 5.11
C PRO A 221 -24.24 -7.26 5.08
N ARG A 222 -23.51 -7.67 4.05
CA ARG A 222 -22.07 -7.46 3.88
C ARG A 222 -21.79 -6.44 2.78
N ILE A 223 -20.73 -5.66 2.94
CA ILE A 223 -20.15 -4.85 1.87
C ILE A 223 -19.03 -5.66 1.23
N ASN A 224 -19.26 -6.10 -0.01
CA ASN A 224 -18.27 -6.84 -0.81
C ASN A 224 -17.48 -5.92 -1.74
N ASP A 225 -18.13 -4.87 -2.24
CA ASP A 225 -17.52 -3.85 -3.08
C ASP A 225 -17.43 -2.52 -2.33
N LEU A 226 -16.21 -2.15 -1.96
CA LEU A 226 -15.93 -0.90 -1.24
C LEU A 226 -16.22 0.35 -2.08
N SER A 227 -16.20 0.25 -3.41
CA SER A 227 -16.42 1.39 -4.30
C SER A 227 -17.89 1.80 -4.35
N THR A 228 -18.79 0.82 -4.31
CA THR A 228 -20.24 1.07 -4.29
C THR A 228 -20.81 1.11 -2.88
N ALA A 229 -20.10 0.55 -1.90
CA ALA A 229 -20.51 0.44 -0.50
C ALA A 229 -21.92 -0.17 -0.31
N LYS A 230 -22.37 -0.96 -1.28
CA LYS A 230 -23.70 -1.59 -1.26
C LYS A 230 -23.72 -2.74 -0.26
N LEU A 231 -24.80 -2.83 0.50
CA LEU A 231 -25.08 -3.96 1.37
C LEU A 231 -25.71 -5.10 0.56
N GLU A 232 -25.02 -6.22 0.51
CA GLU A 232 -25.46 -7.47 -0.10
C GLU A 232 -25.85 -8.44 1.00
N ASP A 233 -27.03 -9.05 0.86
CA ASP A 233 -27.44 -10.05 1.85
C ASP A 233 -26.55 -11.29 1.69
N SER A 234 -26.02 -11.78 2.80
CA SER A 234 -25.22 -13.01 2.79
C SER A 234 -26.09 -14.17 2.28
N ALA A 235 -25.60 -14.91 1.29
CA ALA A 235 -26.23 -16.17 0.88
C ALA A 235 -26.24 -17.11 2.10
N VAL A 236 -27.44 -17.56 2.47
CA VAL A 236 -27.68 -18.46 3.62
C VAL A 236 -27.03 -19.81 3.37
#